data_AF-A0A948XZ02-F1
#
_entry.id   AF-A0A948XZ02-F1
#
_cell.length_a   1.000
_cell.length_b   1.000
_cell.length_c   1.000
_cell.angle_alpha   90.00
_cell.angle_beta   90.00
_cell.angle_gamma   90.00
#
_symmetry.space_group_name_H-M   'P 1'
#
loop_
_entity.id
_entity.type
_entity.pdbx_description
1 polymer ?
#
loop_
_entity_poly.entity_id
_entity_poly.type
_entity_poly.pdbx_seq_one_letter_code
_entity_poly.pdbx_strand_id
1 'polypeptide(L)'
;VVFSIRDMEEELRPLAMYIILRYIWNIIRTKRKKRMMVVDEAWVMMQHEDAASFLYGIAKRCRKYYLGLTTITQDVADFIQSKYGKPIVTNSSIQLLLKQSPASIDLIKETFNLTNQEKYMLLESAVGEGIFFVGAKHVAIQIVASYTEDQIITSDPAQLLEIEKAKEELAREEEEREKENEKNKSAL
;
A
#
# COMPACT_ATOMS: atom_id res chain seq x y z
N VAL A 1 -13.39 5.14 3.74
CA VAL A 1 -13.47 5.91 2.48
C VAL A 1 -12.18 5.62 1.72
N VAL A 2 -12.29 5.20 0.47
CA VAL A 2 -11.16 4.92 -0.41
C VAL A 2 -11.27 5.85 -1.61
N PHE A 3 -10.15 6.46 -2.00
CA PHE A 3 -10.05 7.26 -3.22
C PHE A 3 -9.09 6.52 -4.14
N SER A 4 -9.55 6.16 -5.35
CA SER A 4 -8.72 5.51 -6.36
C SER A 4 -8.21 6.57 -7.34
N ILE A 5 -6.91 6.50 -7.65
CA ILE A 5 -6.25 7.30 -8.70
C ILE A 5 -5.68 6.40 -9.81
N ARG A 6 -6.11 5.14 -9.87
CA ARG A 6 -5.55 4.11 -10.75
C ARG A 6 -5.63 4.52 -12.23
N ASP A 7 -6.79 4.98 -12.66
CA ASP A 7 -7.09 5.28 -14.07
C ASP A 7 -6.70 6.71 -14.47
N MET A 8 -5.87 7.37 -13.65
CA MET A 8 -5.35 8.71 -13.95
C MET A 8 -3.99 8.62 -14.63
N GLU A 9 -3.77 9.52 -15.59
CA GLU A 9 -2.46 9.82 -16.16
C GLU A 9 -1.44 10.11 -15.05
N GLU A 10 -0.23 9.60 -15.21
CA GLU A 10 0.80 9.61 -14.17
C GLU A 10 1.16 11.04 -13.75
N GLU A 11 1.20 11.95 -14.72
CA GLU A 11 1.49 13.38 -14.55
C GLU A 11 0.45 14.09 -13.67
N LEU A 12 -0.80 13.57 -13.63
CA LEU A 12 -1.89 14.16 -12.85
C LEU A 12 -1.98 13.59 -11.42
N ARG A 13 -1.36 12.44 -11.17
CA ARG A 13 -1.45 11.75 -9.87
C ARG A 13 -0.94 12.61 -8.70
N PRO A 14 0.21 13.31 -8.76
CA PRO A 14 0.68 14.13 -7.65
C PRO A 14 -0.33 15.22 -7.24
N LEU A 15 -0.92 15.90 -8.24
CA LEU A 15 -1.91 16.95 -8.02
C LEU A 15 -3.21 16.39 -7.43
N ALA A 16 -3.69 15.27 -7.97
CA ALA A 16 -4.88 14.59 -7.45
C ALA A 16 -4.68 14.13 -6.01
N MET A 17 -3.55 13.49 -5.69
CA MET A 17 -3.21 13.09 -4.32
C MET A 17 -3.17 14.29 -3.38
N TYR A 18 -2.57 15.40 -3.80
CA TYR A 18 -2.56 16.62 -3.01
C TYR A 18 -3.97 17.12 -2.69
N ILE A 19 -4.86 17.20 -3.68
CA ILE A 19 -6.25 17.65 -3.49
C ILE A 19 -7.01 16.70 -2.57
N ILE A 20 -6.91 15.39 -2.80
CA ILE A 20 -7.58 14.35 -2.00
C ILE A 20 -7.11 14.41 -0.54
N LEU A 21 -5.80 14.43 -0.30
CA LEU A 21 -5.27 14.51 1.06
C LEU A 21 -5.63 15.81 1.74
N ARG A 22 -5.69 16.93 1.01
CA ARG A 22 -6.13 18.21 1.56
C ARG A 22 -7.59 18.18 1.99
N TYR A 23 -8.46 17.58 1.17
CA TYR A 23 -9.85 17.33 1.52
C TYR A 23 -9.99 16.47 2.78
N ILE A 24 -9.30 15.31 2.83
CA ILE A 24 -9.32 14.39 3.98
C ILE A 24 -8.80 15.10 5.23
N TRP A 25 -7.70 15.84 5.13
CA TRP A 25 -7.08 16.56 6.24
C TRP A 25 -8.02 17.62 6.83
N ASN A 26 -8.77 18.35 5.99
CA ASN A 26 -9.77 19.30 6.46
C ASN A 26 -10.87 18.60 7.28
N ILE A 27 -11.37 17.44 6.84
CA ILE A 27 -12.37 16.65 7.57
C ILE A 27 -11.83 16.10 8.90
N ILE A 28 -10.55 15.75 8.95
CA ILE A 28 -9.88 15.29 10.17
C ILE A 28 -9.81 16.42 11.20
N ARG A 29 -9.49 17.63 10.76
CA ARG A 29 -9.39 18.80 11.64
C ARG A 29 -10.73 19.21 12.26
N THR A 30 -11.85 19.00 11.58
CA THR A 30 -13.17 19.42 12.07
C THR A 30 -13.70 18.58 13.25
N LYS A 31 -13.40 17.27 13.29
CA LYS A 31 -13.90 16.37 14.35
C LYS A 31 -12.78 15.48 14.88
N ARG A 32 -12.34 15.72 16.11
CA ARG A 32 -11.34 14.88 16.79
C ARG A 32 -11.93 13.52 17.12
N LYS A 33 -11.48 12.49 16.40
CA LYS A 33 -11.75 11.07 16.67
C LYS A 33 -10.59 10.24 16.13
N LYS A 34 -10.39 9.04 16.66
CA LYS A 34 -9.36 8.10 16.18
C LYS A 34 -9.62 7.72 14.72
N ARG A 35 -8.61 7.88 13.86
CA ARG A 35 -8.66 7.52 12.43
C ARG A 35 -7.29 7.06 11.97
N MET A 36 -7.28 6.34 10.85
CA MET A 36 -6.07 5.99 10.10
C MET A 36 -6.19 6.58 8.70
N MET A 37 -5.12 7.20 8.22
CA MET A 37 -4.98 7.62 6.83
C MET A 37 -3.82 6.85 6.22
N VAL A 38 -4.14 6.07 5.21
CA VAL A 38 -3.18 5.29 4.43
C VAL A 38 -2.98 6.01 3.11
N VAL A 39 -1.73 6.30 2.77
CA VAL A 39 -1.32 6.94 1.52
C VAL A 39 -0.48 5.93 0.77
N ASP A 40 -1.09 5.34 -0.25
CA ASP A 40 -0.41 4.42 -1.17
C ASP A 40 0.39 5.20 -2.22
N GLU A 41 1.48 4.61 -2.69
CA GLU A 41 2.46 5.24 -3.60
C GLU A 41 2.85 6.68 -3.20
N ALA A 42 3.16 6.87 -1.91
CA ALA A 42 3.44 8.19 -1.36
C ALA A 42 4.67 8.88 -1.99
N TRP A 43 5.55 8.14 -2.68
CA TRP A 43 6.67 8.70 -3.44
C TRP A 43 6.24 9.58 -4.60
N VAL A 44 5.07 9.34 -5.20
CA VAL A 44 4.52 10.18 -6.28
C VAL A 44 4.38 11.64 -5.81
N MET A 45 4.03 11.85 -4.54
CA MET A 45 3.97 13.20 -3.99
C MET A 45 5.33 13.86 -3.79
N MET A 46 6.41 13.09 -3.72
CA MET A 46 7.76 13.62 -3.53
C MET A 46 8.29 14.33 -4.79
N GLN A 47 7.69 14.06 -5.95
CA GLN A 47 8.02 14.69 -7.23
C GLN A 47 7.70 16.19 -7.27
N HIS A 48 6.78 16.67 -6.42
CA HIS A 48 6.39 18.08 -6.33
C HIS A 48 6.59 18.63 -4.92
N GLU A 49 7.33 19.74 -4.82
CA GLU A 49 7.68 20.35 -3.53
C GLU A 49 6.47 20.68 -2.65
N ASP A 50 5.42 21.27 -3.22
CA ASP A 50 4.21 21.64 -2.47
C ASP A 50 3.46 20.42 -1.93
N ALA A 51 3.36 19.36 -2.74
CA ALA A 51 2.72 18.11 -2.35
C ALA A 51 3.51 17.41 -1.23
N ALA A 52 4.82 17.31 -1.40
CA ALA A 52 5.73 16.71 -0.43
C ALA A 52 5.73 17.46 0.91
N SER A 53 5.82 18.80 0.86
CA SER A 53 5.72 19.69 2.03
C SER A 53 4.39 19.51 2.77
N PHE A 54 3.30 19.35 2.03
CA PHE A 54 1.98 19.13 2.61
C PHE A 54 1.88 17.80 3.35
N LEU A 55 2.31 16.69 2.74
CA LEU A 55 2.34 15.37 3.39
C LEU A 55 3.22 15.38 4.64
N TYR A 56 4.40 16.00 4.56
CA TYR A 56 5.28 16.21 5.71
C TYR A 56 4.60 17.01 6.83
N GLY A 57 3.88 18.08 6.46
CA GLY A 57 3.09 18.87 7.38
C GLY A 57 1.99 18.06 8.09
N ILE A 58 1.38 17.08 7.40
CA ILE A 58 0.44 16.14 8.03
C ILE A 58 1.19 15.22 8.99
N ALA A 59 2.29 14.60 8.56
CA ALA A 59 3.08 13.67 9.37
C ALA A 59 3.52 14.31 10.71
N LYS A 60 3.91 15.58 10.71
CA LYS A 60 4.28 16.30 11.95
C LYS A 60 3.12 16.58 12.90
N ARG A 61 1.88 16.59 12.41
CA ARG A 61 0.69 17.02 13.17
C ARG A 61 -0.29 15.90 13.48
N CYS A 62 -0.24 14.78 12.76
CA CYS A 62 -1.23 13.71 12.80
C CYS A 62 -1.58 13.26 14.24
N ARG A 63 -0.56 13.10 15.10
CA ARG A 63 -0.73 12.69 16.51
C ARG A 63 -1.66 13.63 17.30
N LYS A 64 -1.58 14.96 17.07
CA LYS A 64 -2.42 15.96 17.75
C LYS A 64 -3.90 15.85 17.39
N TYR A 65 -4.22 15.15 16.31
CA TYR A 65 -5.59 14.98 15.80
C TYR A 65 -6.10 13.54 15.94
N TYR A 66 -5.43 12.68 16.74
CA TYR A 66 -5.72 11.25 16.83
C TYR A 66 -5.70 10.53 15.47
N LEU A 67 -4.82 10.99 14.57
CA LEU A 67 -4.64 10.40 13.25
C LEU A 67 -3.37 9.54 13.25
N GLY A 68 -3.51 8.27 12.89
CA GLY A 68 -2.39 7.46 12.40
C GLY A 68 -2.17 7.75 10.92
N LEU A 69 -0.94 8.06 10.54
CA LEU A 69 -0.52 8.20 9.13
C LEU A 69 0.31 6.97 8.77
N THR A 70 -0.06 6.31 7.69
CA THR A 70 0.71 5.22 7.09
C THR A 70 1.00 5.57 5.64
N THR A 71 2.28 5.60 5.29
CA THR A 71 2.75 5.80 3.92
C THR A 71 3.27 4.47 3.38
N ILE A 72 2.82 4.09 2.20
CA ILE A 72 3.27 2.90 1.48
C ILE A 72 3.96 3.39 0.20
N THR A 73 5.09 2.79 -0.14
CA THR A 73 5.88 3.17 -1.32
C THR A 73 6.66 1.97 -1.84
N GLN A 74 6.67 1.79 -3.15
CA GLN A 74 7.55 0.84 -3.83
C GLN A 74 8.94 1.45 -4.05
N ASP A 75 9.00 2.75 -4.35
CA ASP A 75 10.25 3.48 -4.49
C ASP A 75 10.68 4.09 -3.15
N VAL A 76 11.41 3.30 -2.37
CA VAL A 76 11.93 3.72 -1.06
C VAL A 76 13.12 4.68 -1.23
N ALA A 77 13.91 4.52 -2.30
CA ALA A 77 15.12 5.32 -2.52
C ALA A 77 14.76 6.77 -2.79
N ASP A 78 13.88 7.02 -3.75
CA ASP A 78 13.45 8.36 -4.13
C ASP A 78 12.70 9.05 -2.98
N PHE A 79 11.90 8.28 -2.24
CA PHE A 79 11.22 8.79 -1.05
C PHE A 79 12.21 9.30 -0.01
N ILE A 80 13.30 8.59 0.25
CA ILE A 80 14.30 8.95 1.26
C ILE A 80 15.23 10.07 0.76
N GLN A 81 15.54 10.13 -0.53
CA GLN A 81 16.35 11.22 -1.08
C GLN A 81 15.62 12.57 -1.02
N SER A 82 14.28 12.55 -1.03
CA SER A 82 13.48 13.77 -0.83
C SER A 82 13.72 14.42 0.54
N LYS A 83 13.87 15.76 0.51
CA LYS A 83 14.00 16.61 1.71
C LYS A 83 12.83 16.45 2.70
N TYR A 84 11.67 16.00 2.21
CA TYR A 84 10.47 15.80 3.03
C TYR A 84 10.24 14.33 3.40
N GLY A 85 10.64 13.39 2.55
CA GLY A 85 10.36 11.97 2.76
C GLY A 85 11.25 11.32 3.82
N LYS A 86 12.56 11.60 3.86
CA LYS A 86 13.45 11.10 4.94
C LYS A 86 12.93 11.44 6.35
N PRO A 87 12.49 12.68 6.63
CA PRO A 87 11.82 12.99 7.90
C PRO A 87 10.52 12.23 8.17
N ILE A 88 9.71 11.90 7.14
CA ILE A 88 8.48 11.12 7.33
C ILE A 88 8.84 9.70 7.78
N VAL A 89 9.80 9.07 7.10
CA VAL A 89 10.30 7.73 7.44
C VAL A 89 10.88 7.72 8.85
N THR A 90 11.89 8.54 9.12
CA THR A 90 12.66 8.52 10.38
C THR A 90 11.84 8.86 11.63
N ASN A 91 10.73 9.61 11.49
CA ASN A 91 9.83 9.93 12.61
C ASN A 91 8.64 8.96 12.76
N SER A 92 8.55 7.95 11.90
CA SER A 92 7.52 6.91 12.00
C SER A 92 7.88 5.94 13.12
N SER A 93 6.93 5.69 14.03
CA SER A 93 7.13 4.81 15.19
C SER A 93 7.17 3.33 14.83
N ILE A 94 6.57 3.00 13.70
CA ILE A 94 6.47 1.65 13.15
C ILE A 94 6.88 1.75 11.69
N GLN A 95 7.73 0.83 11.25
CA GLN A 95 8.15 0.72 9.86
C GLN A 95 8.16 -0.77 9.49
N LEU A 96 7.92 -1.07 8.21
CA LEU A 96 7.99 -2.41 7.65
C LEU A 96 8.77 -2.29 6.35
N LEU A 97 9.95 -2.91 6.30
CA LEU A 97 10.74 -3.02 5.07
C LEU A 97 10.62 -4.45 4.57
N LEU A 98 10.02 -4.61 3.40
CA LEU A 98 10.03 -5.88 2.67
C LEU A 98 11.30 -5.97 1.80
N LYS A 99 11.40 -7.03 0.98
CA LYS A 99 12.48 -7.21 0.01
C LYS A 99 12.87 -5.91 -0.71
N GLN A 100 14.17 -5.62 -0.75
CA GLN A 100 14.73 -4.41 -1.38
C GLN A 100 15.64 -4.76 -2.56
N SER A 101 15.82 -3.82 -3.48
CA SER A 101 16.73 -3.99 -4.60
C SER A 101 18.20 -3.77 -4.18
N PRO A 102 19.17 -4.45 -4.82
CA PRO A 102 20.59 -4.22 -4.55
C PRO A 102 21.06 -2.79 -4.83
N ALA A 103 20.37 -2.05 -5.71
CA ALA A 103 20.76 -0.70 -6.10
C ALA A 103 20.51 0.34 -4.99
N SER A 104 19.46 0.17 -4.18
CA SER A 104 19.07 1.13 -3.14
C SER A 104 19.45 0.72 -1.73
N ILE A 105 19.93 -0.53 -1.55
CA ILE A 105 20.11 -1.12 -0.22
C ILE A 105 21.10 -0.38 0.68
N ASP A 106 22.15 0.23 0.13
CA ASP A 106 23.13 0.95 0.96
C ASP A 106 22.56 2.25 1.54
N LEU A 107 21.77 2.97 0.74
CA LEU A 107 21.02 4.15 1.21
C LEU A 107 20.00 3.78 2.28
N ILE A 108 19.29 2.66 2.08
CA ILE A 108 18.32 2.14 3.04
C ILE A 108 19.02 1.72 4.33
N LYS A 109 20.12 0.99 4.22
CA LYS A 109 20.94 0.59 5.37
C LYS A 109 21.34 1.80 6.22
N GLU A 110 21.86 2.86 5.60
CA GLU A 110 22.23 4.09 6.32
C GLU A 110 21.01 4.77 6.95
N THR A 111 19.91 4.89 6.22
CA THR A 111 18.74 5.65 6.68
C THR A 111 18.00 4.97 7.83
N PHE A 112 17.92 3.65 7.80
CA PHE A 112 17.25 2.84 8.82
C PHE A 112 18.20 2.27 9.88
N ASN A 113 19.49 2.65 9.84
CA ASN A 113 20.54 2.14 10.73
C ASN A 113 20.59 0.60 10.77
N LEU A 114 20.51 -0.04 9.60
CA LEU A 114 20.54 -1.49 9.50
C LEU A 114 21.96 -2.03 9.73
N THR A 115 22.02 -3.18 10.40
CA THR A 115 23.22 -4.02 10.42
C THR A 115 23.49 -4.60 9.03
N ASN A 116 24.71 -5.11 8.81
CA ASN A 116 25.02 -5.82 7.57
C ASN A 116 24.14 -7.06 7.39
N GLN A 117 23.83 -7.76 8.49
CA GLN A 117 22.99 -8.95 8.52
C GLN A 117 21.55 -8.62 8.08
N GLU A 118 20.98 -7.54 8.61
CA GLU A 118 19.65 -7.06 8.22
C GLU A 118 19.62 -6.61 6.75
N LYS A 119 20.68 -5.95 6.28
CA LYS A 119 20.84 -5.63 4.85
C LYS A 119 20.79 -6.90 3.99
N TYR A 120 21.57 -7.94 4.32
CA TYR A 120 21.58 -9.18 3.53
C TYR A 120 20.23 -9.90 3.59
N MET A 121 19.58 -9.91 4.76
CA MET A 121 18.23 -10.46 4.92
C MET A 121 17.24 -9.78 3.97
N LEU A 122 17.23 -8.45 3.85
CA LEU A 122 16.33 -7.74 2.92
C LEU A 122 16.62 -8.01 1.44
N LEU A 123 17.86 -8.35 1.08
CA LEU A 123 18.23 -8.71 -0.30
C LEU A 123 17.76 -10.12 -0.65
N GLU A 124 17.87 -11.05 0.30
CA GLU A 124 17.58 -12.47 0.12
C GLU A 124 16.11 -12.82 0.40
N SER A 125 15.36 -11.93 1.06
CA SER A 125 13.95 -12.12 1.42
C SER A 125 13.08 -12.55 0.24
N ALA A 126 12.15 -13.47 0.49
CA ALA A 126 11.08 -13.79 -0.44
C ALA A 126 9.98 -12.71 -0.43
N VAL A 127 8.99 -12.84 -1.33
CA VAL A 127 7.80 -11.99 -1.30
C VAL A 127 7.05 -12.24 0.02
N GLY A 128 6.69 -11.16 0.72
CA GLY A 128 6.05 -11.24 2.05
C GLY A 128 7.02 -11.33 3.22
N GLU A 129 8.33 -11.47 2.98
CA GLU A 129 9.35 -11.46 4.03
C GLU A 129 10.02 -10.08 4.15
N GLY A 130 10.45 -9.75 5.36
CA GLY A 130 11.13 -8.50 5.62
C GLY A 130 11.46 -8.26 7.09
N ILE A 131 11.69 -7.00 7.42
CA ILE A 131 12.04 -6.53 8.76
C ILE A 131 10.97 -5.56 9.25
N PHE A 132 10.48 -5.83 10.46
CA PHE A 132 9.53 -5.00 11.18
C PHE A 132 10.22 -4.21 12.29
N PHE A 133 10.01 -2.89 12.27
CA PHE A 133 10.64 -1.95 13.18
C PHE A 133 9.60 -1.42 14.16
N VAL A 134 9.90 -1.50 15.46
CA VAL A 134 9.10 -0.88 16.52
C VAL A 134 10.03 -0.12 17.46
N GLY A 135 10.09 1.19 17.28
CA GLY A 135 11.10 2.02 17.94
C GLY A 135 12.50 1.56 17.56
N ALA A 136 13.29 1.11 18.54
CA ALA A 136 14.65 0.63 18.33
C ALA A 136 14.77 -0.90 18.12
N LYS A 137 13.64 -1.63 18.12
CA LYS A 137 13.63 -3.09 17.93
C LYS A 137 13.40 -3.43 16.47
N HIS A 138 14.23 -4.30 15.93
CA HIS A 138 14.11 -4.86 14.58
C HIS A 138 13.83 -6.35 14.69
N VAL A 139 12.79 -6.83 14.02
CA VAL A 139 12.36 -8.23 14.08
C VAL A 139 12.09 -8.71 12.66
N ALA A 140 12.64 -9.87 12.29
CA ALA A 140 12.31 -10.51 11.02
C ALA A 140 10.83 -10.95 11.02
N ILE A 141 10.12 -10.69 9.93
CA ILE A 141 8.70 -11.01 9.80
C ILE A 141 8.44 -11.70 8.46
N GLN A 142 7.48 -12.63 8.48
CA GLN A 142 6.90 -13.23 7.30
C GLN A 142 5.39 -12.98 7.33
N ILE A 143 4.88 -12.35 6.29
CA ILE A 143 3.47 -12.04 6.11
C ILE A 143 2.87 -13.13 5.24
N VAL A 144 1.86 -13.80 5.79
CA VAL A 144 1.13 -14.87 5.10
C VAL A 144 -0.33 -14.44 5.02
N ALA A 145 -0.84 -14.28 3.81
CA ALA A 145 -2.26 -14.05 3.58
C ALA A 145 -3.03 -15.35 3.77
N SER A 146 -4.23 -15.26 4.34
CA SER A 146 -5.16 -16.40 4.28
C SER A 146 -5.61 -16.64 2.84
N TYR A 147 -6.08 -17.85 2.55
CA TYR A 147 -6.60 -18.20 1.22
C TYR A 147 -7.68 -17.22 0.73
N THR A 148 -8.59 -16.82 1.61
CA THR A 148 -9.66 -15.87 1.28
C THR A 148 -9.11 -14.47 0.99
N GLU A 149 -8.11 -14.01 1.74
CA GLU A 149 -7.49 -12.70 1.50
C GLU A 149 -6.72 -12.70 0.19
N ASP A 150 -5.95 -13.75 -0.09
CA ASP A 150 -5.13 -13.89 -1.30
C ASP A 150 -5.97 -13.77 -2.58
N GLN A 151 -7.13 -14.44 -2.63
CA GLN A 151 -8.06 -14.33 -3.76
C GLN A 151 -8.63 -12.92 -3.99
N ILE A 152 -8.69 -12.10 -2.93
CA ILE A 152 -9.23 -10.73 -3.01
C ILE A 152 -8.15 -9.74 -3.40
N ILE A 153 -6.93 -9.93 -2.90
CA ILE A 153 -5.85 -8.94 -3.01
C ILE A 153 -4.81 -9.27 -4.09
N THR A 154 -4.85 -10.47 -4.66
CA THR A 154 -3.85 -10.89 -5.64
C THR A 154 -3.79 -9.93 -6.81
N SER A 155 -2.56 -9.56 -7.16
CA SER A 155 -2.23 -8.79 -8.35
C SER A 155 -1.46 -9.63 -9.37
N ASP A 156 -1.29 -10.93 -9.12
CA ASP A 156 -0.61 -11.83 -10.05
C ASP A 156 -1.51 -12.02 -11.29
N PRO A 157 -1.06 -11.59 -12.48
CA PRO A 157 -1.84 -11.75 -13.71
C PRO A 157 -2.26 -13.20 -13.98
N ALA A 158 -1.42 -14.18 -13.62
CA ALA A 158 -1.74 -15.59 -13.84
C ALA A 158 -2.92 -16.02 -12.95
N GLN A 159 -2.87 -15.70 -11.66
CA GLN A 159 -3.95 -16.01 -10.71
C GLN A 159 -5.23 -15.25 -11.06
N LEU A 160 -5.13 -13.99 -11.50
CA LEU A 160 -6.29 -13.20 -11.91
C LEU A 160 -7.01 -13.85 -13.11
N LEU A 161 -6.26 -14.32 -14.10
CA LEU A 161 -6.82 -15.03 -15.25
C LEU A 161 -7.46 -16.37 -14.85
N GLU A 162 -6.89 -17.10 -13.91
CA GLU A 162 -7.49 -18.34 -13.38
C GLU A 162 -8.80 -18.05 -12.65
N ILE A 163 -8.84 -17.01 -11.81
CA ILE A 163 -10.05 -16.58 -11.10
C ILE A 163 -11.13 -16.12 -12.10
N GLU A 164 -10.75 -15.40 -13.16
CA GLU A 164 -11.68 -14.95 -14.19
C GLU A 164 -12.28 -16.13 -14.97
N LYS A 165 -11.45 -17.08 -15.41
CA LYS A 165 -11.92 -18.32 -16.07
C LYS A 165 -12.85 -19.14 -15.18
N ALA A 166 -12.49 -19.32 -13.91
CA ALA A 166 -13.33 -20.06 -12.96
C ALA A 166 -14.70 -19.38 -12.75
N LYS A 167 -14.74 -18.04 -12.73
CA LYS A 167 -16.01 -17.29 -12.67
C LYS A 167 -16.84 -17.44 -13.94
N GLU A 168 -16.21 -17.42 -15.11
CA GLU A 168 -16.91 -17.63 -16.38
C GLU A 168 -17.49 -19.05 -16.50
N GLU A 169 -16.75 -20.07 -16.06
CA GLU A 169 -17.22 -21.47 -16.05
C GLU A 169 -18.40 -21.64 -15.10
N LEU A 170 -18.31 -21.13 -13.86
CA LEU A 170 -19.42 -21.17 -12.90
C LEU A 170 -20.68 -20.46 -13.44
N ALA A 171 -20.54 -19.29 -14.06
CA ALA A 171 -21.66 -18.57 -14.64
C ALA A 171 -22.33 -19.36 -15.78
N ARG A 172 -21.54 -20.06 -16.61
CA ARG A 172 -22.09 -20.94 -17.67
C ARG A 172 -22.83 -22.14 -17.09
N GLU A 173 -22.28 -22.78 -16.06
CA GLU A 173 -22.95 -23.91 -15.38
C GLU A 173 -24.28 -23.49 -14.72
N GLU A 174 -24.32 -22.30 -14.11
CA GLU A 174 -25.55 -21.74 -13.54
C GLU A 174 -26.58 -21.44 -14.63
N GLU A 175 -26.20 -20.81 -15.74
CA GLU A 175 -27.09 -20.58 -16.88
C GLU A 175 -27.63 -21.88 -17.49
N GLU A 176 -26.79 -22.92 -17.62
CA GLU A 176 -27.20 -24.22 -18.13
C GLU A 176 -28.20 -24.90 -17.20
N ARG A 177 -27.97 -24.86 -15.89
CA ARG A 177 -28.92 -25.36 -14.87
C ARG A 177 -30.24 -24.59 -14.88
N GLU A 178 -30.22 -23.27 -15.06
CA GLU A 178 -31.45 -22.48 -15.17
C GLU A 178 -32.26 -22.85 -16.42
N LYS A 179 -31.60 -22.96 -17.58
CA LYS A 179 -32.23 -23.38 -18.84
C LYS A 179 -32.81 -24.80 -18.75
N GLU A 180 -32.14 -25.72 -18.06
CA GLU A 180 -32.62 -27.08 -17.83
C GLU A 180 -33.85 -27.10 -16.89
N ASN A 181 -33.83 -26.29 -15.83
CA ASN A 181 -34.96 -26.14 -14.91
C ASN A 181 -36.20 -25.50 -15.58
N GLU A 182 -36.02 -24.55 -16.50
CA GLU A 182 -37.11 -23.96 -17.28
C GLU A 182 -37.72 -24.94 -18.30
N LYS A 183 -36.87 -25.73 -18.99
CA LYS A 183 -37.34 -26.82 -19.86
C LYS A 183 -38.18 -27.84 -19.10
N ASN A 184 -37.75 -28.24 -17.91
CA ASN A 184 -38.50 -29.21 -17.11
C ASN A 184 -39.82 -28.65 -16.57
N LYS A 185 -39.93 -27.33 -16.34
CA LYS A 185 -41.20 -26.69 -15.95
C LYS A 185 -42.20 -26.50 -17.09
N SER A 186 -41.72 -26.36 -18.33
CA SER A 186 -42.59 -26.18 -19.51
C SER A 186 -43.09 -27.51 -20.11
N ALA A 187 -42.53 -28.64 -19.66
CA ALA A 187 -42.94 -29.99 -20.05
C ALA A 187 -44.01 -30.61 -19.12
N LEU A 188 -44.44 -29.88 -18.08
CA LEU A 188 -45.51 -30.23 -17.13
C LEU A 188 -46.75 -29.35 -17.37
#